data_AF-A0A4Q5WC45-F1
#
_entry.id   AF-A0A4Q5WC45-F1
#
_cell.length_a   1.000
_cell.length_b   1.000
_cell.length_c   1.000
_cell.angle_alpha   90.00
_cell.angle_beta   90.00
_cell.angle_gamma   90.00
#
_symmetry.space_group_name_H-M   'P 1'
#
loop_
_entity.id
_entity.type
_entity.pdbx_description
1 polymer ?
#
loop_
_entity_poly.entity_id
_entity_poly.type
_entity_poly.pdbx_seq_one_letter_code
_entity_poly.pdbx_strand_id
1 'polypeptide(L)'
;MKKISIYILTFAALATTGCKKYLDINQPPNGPATADPALYLASIEANYALGIQFDARALGPLTQNFLSSTTDVGTNPYAAFDQHGFIRNSDGGGELWRQVYWKGGQNTIDMINLARQQEKWDIVGMGLALQAWGWQNLTDYHGEIIVSEAFKYQNTFRYDTQDSVYAEVKRLALEAIGYLNRTDGNPGHPLLAKFDIMYRGNRTLWKRFAYGILAQNAHHLQKKAGYNPQQVMDYVDSSFTSNADDALVPFLGVSS
;
A
#
# COMPACT_ATOMS: atom_id res chain seq x y z
N MET A 1 44.60 -47.89 19.59
CA MET A 1 43.45 -47.79 18.66
C MET A 1 42.09 -47.95 19.34
N LYS A 2 41.82 -49.03 20.11
CA LYS A 2 40.51 -49.24 20.77
C LYS A 2 40.05 -48.08 21.70
N LYS A 3 40.98 -47.41 22.39
CA LYS A 3 40.66 -46.27 23.28
C LYS A 3 40.30 -44.98 22.52
N ILE A 4 40.89 -44.75 21.34
CA ILE A 4 40.62 -43.56 20.50
C ILE A 4 39.22 -43.68 19.87
N SER A 5 38.83 -44.88 19.45
CA SER A 5 37.49 -45.14 18.91
C SER A 5 36.38 -44.85 19.93
N ILE A 6 36.63 -45.08 21.22
CA ILE A 6 35.67 -44.76 22.30
C ILE A 6 35.51 -43.25 22.42
N TYR A 7 36.60 -42.46 22.46
CA TYR A 7 36.50 -41.00 22.54
C TYR A 7 35.80 -40.38 21.33
N ILE A 8 36.01 -40.92 20.13
CA ILE A 8 35.33 -40.47 18.90
C ILE A 8 33.83 -40.79 18.97
N LEU A 9 33.43 -41.97 19.45
CA LEU A 9 32.02 -42.32 19.61
C LEU A 9 31.32 -41.45 20.65
N THR A 10 31.99 -41.15 21.77
CA THR A 10 31.42 -40.30 22.82
C THR A 10 31.27 -38.86 22.34
N PHE A 11 32.25 -38.32 21.61
CA PHE A 11 32.16 -36.97 21.03
C PHE A 11 31.08 -36.87 19.94
N ALA A 12 30.93 -37.92 19.11
CA ALA A 12 29.86 -38.00 18.11
C ALA A 12 28.45 -38.07 18.75
N ALA A 13 28.31 -38.75 19.89
CA ALA A 13 27.04 -38.79 20.64
C ALA A 13 26.67 -37.42 21.23
N LEU A 14 27.64 -36.69 21.78
CA LEU A 14 27.47 -35.33 22.32
C LEU A 14 27.20 -34.27 21.24
N ALA A 15 27.64 -34.48 20.00
CA ALA A 15 27.35 -33.58 18.88
C ALA A 15 25.88 -33.61 18.42
N THR A 16 25.10 -34.62 18.82
CA THR A 16 23.67 -34.73 18.46
C THR A 16 22.74 -34.03 19.45
N THR A 17 23.22 -33.62 20.63
CA THR A 17 22.48 -32.76 21.57
C THR A 17 22.62 -31.29 21.19
N GLY A 18 22.36 -30.97 19.92
CA GLY A 18 22.23 -29.60 19.45
C GLY A 18 21.01 -28.93 20.07
N CYS A 19 21.14 -27.67 20.46
CA CYS A 19 20.11 -26.85 21.10
C CYS A 19 18.90 -26.59 20.20
N LYS A 20 18.08 -27.60 19.88
CA LYS A 20 16.81 -27.39 19.18
C LYS A 20 15.89 -26.42 19.93
N LYS A 21 15.95 -26.43 21.27
CA LYS A 21 15.16 -25.54 22.13
C LYS A 21 15.62 -24.08 22.17
N TYR A 22 16.87 -23.77 21.80
CA TYR A 22 17.36 -22.37 21.80
C TYR A 22 16.95 -21.62 20.53
N LEU A 23 16.44 -22.31 19.49
CA LEU A 23 15.95 -21.67 18.26
C LEU A 23 14.44 -21.46 18.29
N ASP A 24 13.74 -22.00 19.30
CA ASP A 24 12.30 -21.90 19.50
C ASP A 24 11.93 -20.68 20.37
N ILE A 25 12.66 -19.57 20.20
CA ILE A 25 12.49 -18.32 20.98
C ILE A 25 11.41 -17.41 20.39
N ASN A 26 10.87 -17.76 19.23
CA ASN A 26 9.91 -16.94 18.47
C ASN A 26 8.44 -17.24 18.83
N GLN A 27 8.20 -18.12 19.81
CA GLN A 27 6.87 -18.37 20.38
C GLN A 27 6.77 -17.64 21.72
N PRO A 28 6.18 -16.43 21.77
CA PRO A 28 6.08 -15.68 23.02
C PRO A 28 5.27 -16.47 24.05
N PRO A 29 5.81 -16.76 25.25
CA PRO A 29 5.11 -17.57 26.26
C PRO A 29 3.83 -16.90 26.79
N ASN A 30 3.69 -15.59 26.58
CA ASN A 30 2.61 -14.76 27.13
C ASN A 30 1.87 -13.93 26.06
N GLY A 31 2.00 -14.24 24.76
CA GLY A 31 1.36 -13.49 23.67
C GLY A 31 1.00 -14.35 22.46
N PRO A 32 0.19 -13.83 21.52
CA PRO A 32 -0.09 -14.55 20.28
C PRO A 32 1.18 -14.71 19.45
N ALA A 33 1.41 -15.91 18.92
CA ALA A 33 2.58 -16.27 18.12
C ALA A 33 2.70 -15.49 16.79
N THR A 34 1.62 -14.84 16.36
CA THR A 34 1.54 -14.07 15.12
C THR A 34 0.79 -12.77 15.37
N ALA A 35 1.22 -11.69 14.73
CA ALA A 35 0.55 -10.39 14.83
C ALA A 35 -0.84 -10.44 14.17
N ASP A 36 -1.77 -9.62 14.64
CA ASP A 36 -3.03 -9.40 13.90
C ASP A 36 -2.74 -8.44 12.73
N PRO A 37 -3.17 -8.75 11.49
CA PRO A 37 -2.92 -7.89 10.33
C PRO A 37 -3.55 -6.50 10.46
N ALA A 38 -4.59 -6.32 11.29
CA ALA A 38 -5.16 -4.99 11.54
C ALA A 38 -4.12 -4.00 12.10
N LEU A 39 -3.09 -4.49 12.81
CA LEU A 39 -2.03 -3.65 13.38
C LEU A 39 -1.19 -2.92 12.33
N TYR A 40 -1.24 -3.35 11.07
CA TYR A 40 -0.46 -2.79 9.96
C TYR A 40 -1.17 -1.56 9.35
N LEU A 41 -2.50 -1.52 9.40
CA LEU A 41 -3.34 -0.58 8.63
C LEU A 41 -3.01 0.89 8.89
N ALA A 42 -2.93 1.31 10.16
CA ALA A 42 -2.72 2.72 10.49
C ALA A 42 -1.46 3.31 9.86
N SER A 43 -0.37 2.54 9.86
CA SER A 43 0.89 2.95 9.23
C SER A 43 0.78 2.96 7.71
N ILE A 44 0.15 1.94 7.12
CA ILE A 44 -0.04 1.84 5.68
C ILE A 44 -0.89 3.00 5.15
N GLU A 45 -2.05 3.26 5.75
CA GLU A 45 -2.97 4.34 5.39
C GLU A 45 -2.28 5.71 5.47
N ALA A 46 -1.55 5.97 6.56
CA ALA A 46 -0.76 7.19 6.71
C ALA A 46 0.31 7.34 5.63
N ASN A 47 1.03 6.27 5.30
CA ASN A 47 2.11 6.32 4.31
C ASN A 47 1.59 6.58 2.88
N TYR A 48 0.49 5.94 2.46
CA TYR A 48 -0.12 6.25 1.16
C TYR A 48 -0.59 7.71 1.08
N ALA A 49 -1.25 8.22 2.13
CA ALA A 49 -1.68 9.62 2.19
C ALA A 49 -0.50 10.61 2.17
N LEU A 50 0.59 10.30 2.88
CA LEU A 50 1.80 11.12 2.91
C LEU A 50 2.46 11.24 1.53
N GLY A 51 2.50 10.16 0.74
CA GLY A 51 3.10 10.18 -0.59
C GLY A 51 2.45 11.24 -1.49
N ILE A 52 1.11 11.23 -1.54
CA ILE A 52 0.32 12.20 -2.30
C ILE A 52 0.57 13.62 -1.79
N GLN A 53 0.53 13.85 -0.47
CA GLN A 53 0.72 15.19 0.09
C GLN A 53 2.13 15.75 -0.14
N PHE A 54 3.17 14.91 -0.01
CA PHE A 54 4.55 15.35 -0.18
C PHE A 54 4.84 15.71 -1.63
N ASP A 55 4.37 14.91 -2.58
CA ASP A 55 4.57 15.16 -4.01
C ASP A 55 3.62 16.22 -4.57
N ALA A 56 2.48 16.50 -3.91
CA ALA A 56 1.64 17.65 -4.27
C ALA A 56 2.41 18.99 -4.22
N ARG A 57 3.46 19.10 -3.39
CA ARG A 57 4.35 20.28 -3.35
C ARG A 57 5.18 20.47 -4.62
N ALA A 58 5.47 19.37 -5.33
CA ALA A 58 6.11 19.39 -6.64
C ALA A 58 5.08 19.49 -7.78
N LEU A 59 3.96 18.76 -7.67
CA LEU A 59 2.90 18.74 -8.68
C LEU A 59 2.18 20.07 -8.83
N GLY A 60 1.84 20.70 -7.71
CA GLY A 60 1.07 21.94 -7.66
C GLY A 60 1.68 23.07 -8.49
N PRO A 61 2.97 23.42 -8.32
CA PRO A 61 3.63 24.41 -9.16
C PRO A 61 3.73 23.96 -10.62
N LEU A 62 4.09 22.69 -10.86
CA LEU A 62 4.21 22.14 -12.22
C LEU A 62 2.90 22.22 -13.02
N THR A 63 1.76 22.06 -12.34
CA THR A 63 0.41 22.10 -12.93
C THR A 63 -0.29 23.45 -12.75
N GLN A 64 0.40 24.44 -12.18
CA GLN A 64 -0.12 25.79 -11.91
C GLN A 64 -1.37 25.82 -11.00
N ASN A 65 -1.55 24.82 -10.14
CA ASN A 65 -2.59 24.86 -9.09
C ASN A 65 -2.24 25.90 -8.01
N PHE A 66 -0.96 26.11 -7.77
CA PHE A 66 -0.40 27.23 -7.00
C PHE A 66 0.98 27.56 -7.58
N LEU A 67 1.54 28.72 -7.23
CA LEU A 67 2.82 29.19 -7.76
C LEU A 67 3.79 29.50 -6.63
N SER A 68 5.08 29.31 -6.85
CA SER A 68 6.10 29.78 -5.92
C SER A 68 6.14 31.30 -5.88
N SER A 69 6.32 31.85 -4.68
CA SER A 69 6.49 33.29 -4.47
C SER A 69 7.87 33.81 -4.90
N THR A 70 8.76 32.93 -5.37
CA THR A 70 10.13 33.23 -5.80
C THR A 70 10.58 32.21 -6.85
N THR A 71 11.47 32.64 -7.75
CA THR A 71 12.18 31.76 -8.70
C THR A 71 13.51 31.25 -8.14
N ASP A 72 13.94 31.73 -6.97
CA ASP A 72 15.18 31.30 -6.34
C ASP A 72 15.01 29.93 -5.64
N VAL A 73 15.62 28.91 -6.23
CA VAL A 73 15.63 27.53 -5.72
C VAL A 73 16.41 27.37 -4.40
N GLY A 74 17.29 28.32 -4.06
CA GLY A 74 17.96 28.36 -2.76
C GLY A 74 17.00 28.72 -1.63
N THR A 75 16.07 29.64 -1.89
CA THR A 75 15.03 30.07 -0.94
C THR A 75 13.86 29.08 -0.88
N ASN A 76 13.37 28.61 -2.03
CA ASN A 76 12.34 27.58 -2.11
C ASN A 76 12.75 26.49 -3.10
N PRO A 77 13.20 25.30 -2.64
CA PRO A 77 13.59 24.21 -3.53
C PRO A 77 12.49 23.79 -4.53
N TYR A 78 11.21 23.91 -4.16
CA TYR A 78 10.10 23.54 -5.04
C TYR A 78 9.84 24.55 -6.17
N ALA A 79 10.46 25.74 -6.13
CA ALA A 79 10.45 26.67 -7.27
C ALA A 79 11.11 26.09 -8.53
N ALA A 80 11.92 25.03 -8.37
CA ALA A 80 12.45 24.28 -9.50
C ALA A 80 11.34 23.65 -10.35
N PHE A 81 10.23 23.22 -9.75
CA PHE A 81 9.11 22.60 -10.48
C PHE A 81 8.26 23.62 -11.25
N ASP A 82 8.14 24.86 -10.77
CA ASP A 82 7.54 25.97 -11.54
C ASP A 82 8.34 26.27 -12.82
N GLN A 83 9.64 25.98 -12.79
CA GLN A 83 10.54 26.14 -13.92
C GLN A 83 10.65 24.85 -14.76
N HIS A 84 9.72 23.90 -14.56
CA HIS A 84 9.72 22.58 -15.21
C HIS A 84 11.04 21.79 -15.00
N GLY A 85 11.71 22.03 -13.87
CA GLY A 85 12.91 21.33 -13.43
C GLY A 85 12.62 20.30 -12.34
N PHE A 86 13.67 19.90 -11.63
CA PHE A 86 13.60 18.96 -10.50
C PHE A 86 14.68 19.29 -9.46
N ILE A 87 14.52 18.77 -8.26
CA ILE A 87 15.50 18.95 -7.18
C ILE A 87 16.54 17.82 -7.26
N ARG A 88 17.81 18.18 -7.48
CA ARG A 88 18.90 17.19 -7.56
C ARG A 88 19.13 16.50 -6.21
N ASN A 89 19.36 15.19 -6.23
CA ASN A 89 19.65 14.37 -5.04
C ASN A 89 18.56 14.47 -3.96
N SER A 90 17.30 14.62 -4.38
CA SER A 90 16.16 14.77 -3.50
C SER A 90 15.04 13.84 -3.93
N ASP A 91 14.23 13.47 -2.95
CA ASP A 91 13.00 12.71 -3.14
C ASP A 91 11.78 13.61 -3.43
N GLY A 92 11.98 14.93 -3.57
CA GLY A 92 10.93 15.85 -3.98
C GLY A 92 10.36 15.45 -5.34
N GLY A 93 9.07 15.10 -5.39
CA GLY A 93 8.41 14.57 -6.59
C GLY A 93 8.61 13.07 -6.80
N GLY A 94 9.16 12.35 -5.81
CA GLY A 94 9.34 10.90 -5.82
C GLY A 94 8.94 10.24 -4.49
N GLU A 95 8.23 10.94 -3.60
CA GLU A 95 7.76 10.34 -2.36
C GLU A 95 6.67 9.30 -2.62
N LEU A 96 5.73 9.58 -3.52
CA LEU A 96 4.66 8.64 -3.90
C LEU A 96 5.26 7.31 -4.37
N TRP A 97 6.34 7.34 -5.15
CA TRP A 97 7.10 6.16 -5.55
C TRP A 97 7.57 5.34 -4.35
N ARG A 98 8.22 5.98 -3.37
CA ARG A 98 8.69 5.32 -2.15
C ARG A 98 7.55 4.72 -1.34
N GLN A 99 6.41 5.41 -1.25
CA GLN A 99 5.27 4.92 -0.50
C GLN A 99 4.67 3.69 -1.17
N VAL A 100 4.45 3.73 -2.48
CA VAL A 100 3.81 2.62 -3.21
C VAL A 100 4.71 1.39 -3.30
N TYR A 101 6.03 1.54 -3.45
CA TYR A 101 6.95 0.40 -3.54
C TYR A 101 7.51 -0.11 -2.21
N TRP A 102 7.60 0.72 -1.17
CA TRP A 102 8.28 0.31 0.05
C TRP A 102 7.37 0.35 1.27
N LYS A 103 7.06 1.55 1.79
CA LYS A 103 6.38 1.71 3.09
C LYS A 103 4.91 1.30 3.05
N GLY A 104 4.22 1.56 1.96
CA GLY A 104 2.89 1.06 1.66
C GLY A 104 2.96 -0.30 0.96
N GLY A 105 3.78 -0.44 -0.08
CA GLY A 105 3.84 -1.62 -0.95
C GLY A 105 4.04 -2.97 -0.25
N GLN A 106 5.26 -3.26 0.22
CA GLN A 106 5.59 -4.56 0.80
C GLN A 106 4.79 -4.81 2.09
N ASN A 107 4.62 -3.78 2.93
CA ASN A 107 3.83 -3.88 4.16
C ASN A 107 2.37 -4.25 3.88
N THR A 108 1.77 -3.73 2.79
CA THR A 108 0.41 -4.10 2.39
C THR A 108 0.34 -5.54 1.90
N ILE A 109 1.36 -6.01 1.17
CA ILE A 109 1.44 -7.42 0.73
C ILE A 109 1.51 -8.36 1.93
N ASP A 110 2.37 -8.06 2.89
CA ASP A 110 2.54 -8.86 4.10
C ASP A 110 1.24 -8.89 4.92
N MET A 111 0.58 -7.73 5.06
CA MET A 111 -0.72 -7.60 5.72
C MET A 111 -1.80 -8.45 5.01
N ILE A 112 -1.90 -8.35 3.68
CA ILE A 112 -2.88 -9.14 2.89
C ILE A 112 -2.62 -10.64 3.05
N ASN A 113 -1.36 -11.07 2.95
CA ASN A 113 -0.99 -12.48 3.07
C ASN A 113 -1.33 -13.03 4.46
N LEU A 114 -1.02 -12.27 5.51
CA LEU A 114 -1.37 -12.64 6.88
C LEU A 114 -2.89 -12.66 7.10
N ALA A 115 -3.61 -11.67 6.55
CA ALA A 115 -5.07 -11.64 6.59
C ALA A 115 -5.70 -12.84 5.87
N ARG A 116 -5.14 -13.28 4.73
CA ARG A 116 -5.60 -14.50 4.04
C ARG A 116 -5.37 -15.75 4.90
N GLN A 117 -4.21 -15.88 5.53
CA GLN A 117 -3.90 -17.02 6.42
C GLN A 117 -4.83 -17.09 7.63
N GLN A 118 -5.26 -15.93 8.14
CA GLN A 118 -6.18 -15.83 9.29
C GLN A 118 -7.65 -15.73 8.89
N GLU A 119 -7.97 -15.84 7.60
CA GLU A 119 -9.32 -15.69 7.03
C GLU A 119 -10.00 -14.36 7.37
N LYS A 120 -9.21 -13.28 7.53
CA LYS A 120 -9.66 -11.90 7.80
C LYS A 120 -9.97 -11.17 6.49
N TRP A 121 -11.05 -11.57 5.84
CA TRP A 121 -11.40 -11.15 4.49
C TRP A 121 -11.68 -9.66 4.34
N ASP A 122 -12.18 -9.00 5.38
CA ASP A 122 -12.35 -7.55 5.39
C ASP A 122 -11.01 -6.84 5.23
N ILE A 123 -9.98 -7.26 5.96
CA ILE A 123 -8.61 -6.70 5.86
C ILE A 123 -7.97 -7.01 4.49
N VAL A 124 -8.22 -8.20 3.93
CA VAL A 124 -7.79 -8.52 2.55
C VAL A 124 -8.38 -7.49 1.57
N GLY A 125 -9.68 -7.23 1.68
CA GLY A 125 -10.35 -6.25 0.84
C GLY A 125 -9.81 -4.83 1.02
N MET A 126 -9.55 -4.39 2.25
CA MET A 126 -8.95 -3.08 2.55
C MET A 126 -7.55 -2.95 1.93
N GLY A 127 -6.70 -3.96 2.09
CA GLY A 127 -5.35 -3.97 1.51
C GLY A 127 -5.36 -3.90 -0.02
N LEU A 128 -6.24 -4.65 -0.68
CA LEU A 128 -6.39 -4.61 -2.14
C LEU A 128 -6.87 -3.24 -2.64
N ALA A 129 -7.79 -2.59 -1.92
CA ALA A 129 -8.23 -1.23 -2.23
C ALA A 129 -7.09 -0.22 -2.08
N LEU A 130 -6.25 -0.35 -1.05
CA LEU A 130 -5.06 0.49 -0.86
C LEU A 130 -4.01 0.28 -1.96
N GLN A 131 -3.78 -0.96 -2.40
CA GLN A 131 -2.90 -1.24 -3.55
C GLN A 131 -3.46 -0.62 -4.84
N ALA A 132 -4.75 -0.77 -5.10
CA ALA A 132 -5.41 -0.16 -6.26
C ALA A 132 -5.24 1.36 -6.25
N TRP A 133 -5.46 1.99 -5.09
CA TRP A 133 -5.28 3.44 -4.91
C TRP A 133 -3.82 3.87 -5.14
N GLY A 134 -2.87 3.15 -4.55
CA GLY A 134 -1.46 3.40 -4.72
C GLY A 134 -1.01 3.34 -6.17
N TRP A 135 -1.33 2.25 -6.87
CA TRP A 135 -0.97 2.08 -8.27
C TRP A 135 -1.62 3.10 -9.19
N GLN A 136 -2.90 3.44 -8.97
CA GLN A 136 -3.60 4.46 -9.74
C GLN A 136 -2.89 5.81 -9.65
N ASN A 137 -2.65 6.30 -8.43
CA ASN A 137 -1.97 7.59 -8.24
C ASN A 137 -0.56 7.58 -8.82
N LEU A 138 0.17 6.47 -8.65
CA LEU A 138 1.55 6.40 -9.13
C LEU A 138 1.64 6.42 -10.65
N THR A 139 0.78 5.67 -11.34
CA THR A 139 0.78 5.64 -12.81
C THR A 139 0.25 6.93 -13.41
N ASP A 140 -0.71 7.59 -12.75
CA ASP A 140 -1.18 8.91 -13.19
C ASP A 140 -0.09 9.98 -13.06
N TYR A 141 0.78 9.83 -12.07
CA TYR A 141 1.87 10.77 -11.80
C TYR A 141 3.14 10.50 -12.64
N HIS A 142 3.52 9.23 -12.83
CA HIS A 142 4.78 8.86 -13.50
C HIS A 142 4.63 8.17 -14.87
N GLY A 143 3.42 7.83 -15.29
CA GLY A 143 3.20 7.07 -16.53
C GLY A 143 3.44 5.57 -16.34
N GLU A 144 4.33 5.00 -17.14
CA GLU A 144 4.72 3.60 -17.04
C GLU A 144 5.47 3.34 -15.73
N ILE A 145 5.17 2.23 -15.06
CA ILE A 145 5.71 1.86 -13.75
C ILE A 145 5.86 0.34 -13.63
N ILE A 146 6.58 -0.15 -12.62
CA ILE A 146 6.83 -1.58 -12.41
C ILE A 146 5.71 -2.18 -11.55
N VAL A 147 4.88 -3.06 -12.10
CA VAL A 147 3.79 -3.72 -11.35
C VAL A 147 3.93 -5.24 -11.44
N SER A 148 4.10 -5.79 -12.64
CA SER A 148 4.20 -7.24 -12.89
C SER A 148 5.46 -7.88 -12.29
N GLU A 149 6.50 -7.08 -12.07
CA GLU A 149 7.76 -7.48 -11.46
C GLU A 149 8.00 -6.87 -10.08
N ALA A 150 7.06 -6.06 -9.59
CA ALA A 150 7.17 -5.46 -8.27
C ALA A 150 7.34 -6.56 -7.20
N PHE A 151 8.18 -6.28 -6.19
CA PHE A 151 8.44 -7.15 -5.03
C PHE A 151 9.08 -8.51 -5.34
N LYS A 152 9.54 -8.75 -6.59
CA LYS A 152 10.40 -9.90 -6.90
C LYS A 152 11.82 -9.64 -6.41
N TYR A 153 12.48 -10.67 -5.90
CA TYR A 153 13.89 -10.60 -5.51
C TYR A 153 14.80 -10.62 -6.74
N GLN A 154 14.96 -9.46 -7.37
CA GLN A 154 15.80 -9.25 -8.55
C GLN A 154 16.37 -7.82 -8.56
N ASN A 155 17.41 -7.60 -9.36
CA ASN A 155 18.12 -6.31 -9.42
C ASN A 155 17.76 -5.46 -10.65
N THR A 156 16.97 -6.00 -11.56
CA THR A 156 16.48 -5.32 -12.76
C THR A 156 14.99 -5.52 -12.87
N PHE A 157 14.28 -4.52 -13.36
CA PHE A 157 12.82 -4.54 -13.43
C PHE A 157 12.38 -3.95 -14.76
N ARG A 158 11.34 -4.55 -15.35
CA ARG A 158 10.67 -4.00 -16.52
C ARG A 158 9.52 -3.11 -16.09
N TYR A 159 9.40 -1.98 -16.79
CA TYR A 159 8.26 -1.09 -16.67
C TYR A 159 7.10 -1.70 -17.46
N ASP A 160 5.92 -1.68 -16.86
CA ASP A 160 4.67 -2.07 -17.49
C ASP A 160 4.02 -0.86 -18.13
N THR A 161 3.35 -1.09 -19.26
CA THR A 161 2.60 -0.03 -19.95
C THR A 161 1.50 0.53 -19.05
N GLN A 162 1.18 1.81 -19.19
CA GLN A 162 0.12 2.43 -18.39
C GLN A 162 -1.24 1.71 -18.58
N ASP A 163 -1.55 1.22 -19.78
CA ASP A 163 -2.77 0.43 -20.04
C ASP A 163 -2.83 -0.85 -19.19
N SER A 164 -1.71 -1.58 -19.07
CA SER A 164 -1.64 -2.76 -18.20
C SER A 164 -1.75 -2.42 -16.71
N VAL A 165 -1.21 -1.27 -16.29
CA VAL A 165 -1.33 -0.82 -14.91
C VAL A 165 -2.77 -0.44 -14.58
N TYR A 166 -3.46 0.27 -15.48
CA TYR A 166 -4.88 0.60 -15.33
C TYR A 166 -5.76 -0.65 -15.23
N ALA A 167 -5.46 -1.69 -16.02
CA ALA A 167 -6.16 -2.96 -15.93
C ALA A 167 -5.93 -3.65 -14.58
N GLU A 168 -4.71 -3.59 -14.05
CA GLU A 168 -4.40 -4.16 -12.72
C GLU A 168 -5.10 -3.38 -11.59
N VAL A 169 -5.13 -2.04 -11.64
CA VAL A 169 -5.90 -1.23 -10.69
C VAL A 169 -7.37 -1.66 -10.68
N LYS A 170 -7.98 -1.78 -11.86
CA LYS A 170 -9.37 -2.23 -11.99
C LYS A 170 -9.57 -3.62 -11.39
N ARG A 171 -8.65 -4.56 -11.66
CA ARG A 171 -8.70 -5.92 -11.11
C ARG A 171 -8.64 -5.92 -9.59
N LEU A 172 -7.70 -5.18 -9.01
CA LEU A 172 -7.52 -5.06 -7.55
C LEU A 172 -8.73 -4.42 -6.87
N ALA A 173 -9.28 -3.35 -7.44
CA ALA A 173 -10.47 -2.68 -6.90
C ALA A 173 -11.72 -3.60 -6.93
N LEU A 174 -11.91 -4.36 -8.01
CA LEU A 174 -12.99 -5.36 -8.09
C LEU A 174 -12.79 -6.51 -7.11
N GLU A 175 -11.56 -7.02 -6.96
CA GLU A 175 -11.23 -8.06 -5.98
C GLU A 175 -11.46 -7.54 -4.54
N ALA A 176 -11.07 -6.30 -4.26
CA ALA A 176 -11.33 -5.63 -2.99
C ALA A 176 -12.83 -5.62 -2.66
N ILE A 177 -13.69 -5.19 -3.60
CA ILE A 177 -15.14 -5.22 -3.45
C ILE A 177 -15.65 -6.65 -3.19
N GLY A 178 -15.11 -7.64 -3.91
CA GLY A 178 -15.42 -9.05 -3.71
C GLY A 178 -15.16 -9.52 -2.28
N TYR A 179 -13.95 -9.29 -1.76
CA TYR A 179 -13.60 -9.62 -0.38
C TYR A 179 -14.42 -8.82 0.64
N LEU A 180 -14.65 -7.54 0.39
CA LEU A 180 -15.49 -6.68 1.24
C LEU A 180 -16.98 -7.03 1.21
N ASN A 181 -17.43 -7.93 0.33
CA ASN A 181 -18.79 -8.48 0.33
C ASN A 181 -18.91 -9.83 1.08
N ARG A 182 -17.79 -10.46 1.43
CA ARG A 182 -17.79 -11.78 2.10
C ARG A 182 -18.36 -11.72 3.51
N THR A 183 -19.29 -12.59 3.85
CA THR A 183 -19.88 -12.64 5.20
C THR A 183 -19.32 -13.76 6.08
N ASP A 184 -18.39 -14.55 5.54
CA ASP A 184 -17.70 -15.63 6.22
C ASP A 184 -16.33 -15.18 6.78
N GLY A 185 -15.56 -16.11 7.36
CA GLY A 185 -14.23 -15.86 7.91
C GLY A 185 -14.25 -15.19 9.29
N ASN A 186 -13.11 -14.59 9.64
CA ASN A 186 -12.88 -13.96 10.95
C ASN A 186 -12.78 -12.44 10.78
N PRO A 187 -13.79 -11.63 11.11
CA PRO A 187 -13.69 -10.18 10.94
C PRO A 187 -12.53 -9.58 11.76
N GLY A 188 -11.93 -8.49 11.27
CA GLY A 188 -10.83 -7.77 11.93
C GLY A 188 -11.23 -6.97 13.16
N HIS A 189 -12.52 -6.86 13.46
CA HIS A 189 -13.02 -6.19 14.67
C HIS A 189 -12.66 -6.98 15.95
N PRO A 190 -12.44 -6.30 17.09
CA PRO A 190 -12.59 -4.85 17.31
C PRO A 190 -11.36 -4.01 16.95
N LEU A 191 -10.23 -4.62 16.55
CA LEU A 191 -8.98 -3.90 16.32
C LEU A 191 -9.10 -2.86 15.19
N LEU A 192 -9.91 -3.15 14.16
CA LEU A 192 -10.19 -2.21 13.08
C LEU A 192 -10.73 -0.85 13.57
N ALA A 193 -11.52 -0.80 14.65
CA ALA A 193 -12.00 0.47 15.18
C ALA A 193 -10.86 1.42 15.60
N LYS A 194 -9.70 0.86 15.97
CA LYS A 194 -8.50 1.61 16.34
C LYS A 194 -7.53 1.80 15.17
N PHE A 195 -7.28 0.75 14.41
CA PHE A 195 -6.15 0.71 13.47
C PHE A 195 -6.52 0.97 12.01
N ASP A 196 -7.78 0.82 11.60
CA ASP A 196 -8.27 1.47 10.39
C ASP A 196 -8.57 2.92 10.76
N ILE A 197 -7.70 3.83 10.33
CA ILE A 197 -7.77 5.24 10.70
C ILE A 197 -8.63 6.06 9.74
N MET A 198 -8.95 5.50 8.57
CA MET A 198 -9.80 6.09 7.55
C MET A 198 -11.30 5.84 7.79
N TYR A 199 -11.71 4.59 8.01
CA TYR A 199 -13.13 4.20 8.10
C TYR A 199 -13.49 3.37 9.34
N ARG A 200 -12.55 3.15 10.27
CA ARG A 200 -12.81 2.49 11.57
C ARG A 200 -13.43 1.10 11.44
N GLY A 201 -13.08 0.37 10.38
CA GLY A 201 -13.58 -0.95 10.03
C GLY A 201 -14.94 -0.95 9.34
N ASN A 202 -15.43 0.20 8.86
CA ASN A 202 -16.69 0.27 8.13
C ASN A 202 -16.51 -0.26 6.70
N ARG A 203 -16.88 -1.53 6.51
CA ARG A 203 -16.79 -2.24 5.22
C ARG A 203 -17.58 -1.57 4.10
N THR A 204 -18.70 -0.92 4.40
CA THR A 204 -19.50 -0.23 3.38
C THR A 204 -18.74 0.96 2.82
N LEU A 205 -18.07 1.74 3.67
CA LEU A 205 -17.26 2.88 3.22
C LEU A 205 -16.04 2.43 2.42
N TRP A 206 -15.39 1.34 2.82
CA TRP A 206 -14.31 0.74 2.02
C TRP A 206 -14.78 0.27 0.63
N LYS A 207 -15.99 -0.28 0.51
CA LYS A 207 -16.56 -0.62 -0.81
C LYS A 207 -16.80 0.62 -1.65
N ARG A 208 -17.37 1.68 -1.06
CA ARG A 208 -17.59 2.96 -1.74
C ARG A 208 -16.28 3.58 -2.21
N PHE A 209 -15.23 3.49 -1.40
CA PHE A 209 -13.88 3.91 -1.77
C PHE A 209 -13.34 3.13 -2.98
N ALA A 210 -13.46 1.79 -2.97
CA ALA A 210 -13.04 0.97 -4.10
C ALA A 210 -13.83 1.28 -5.40
N TYR A 211 -15.14 1.55 -5.29
CA TYR A 211 -15.93 2.05 -6.42
C TYR A 211 -15.50 3.44 -6.88
N GLY A 212 -15.07 4.31 -5.97
CA GLY A 212 -14.50 5.62 -6.31
C GLY A 212 -13.22 5.51 -7.14
N ILE A 213 -12.35 4.56 -6.78
CA ILE A 213 -11.15 4.24 -7.58
C ILE A 213 -11.55 3.75 -8.97
N LEU A 214 -12.57 2.87 -9.09
CA LEU A 214 -13.07 2.40 -10.38
C LEU A 214 -13.65 3.54 -11.23
N ALA A 215 -14.38 4.47 -10.63
CA ALA A 215 -14.91 5.64 -11.31
C ALA A 215 -13.79 6.54 -11.86
N GLN A 216 -12.77 6.84 -11.05
CA GLN A 216 -11.60 7.62 -11.48
C GLN A 216 -10.83 6.91 -12.60
N ASN A 217 -10.46 5.65 -12.37
CA ASN A 217 -9.76 4.80 -13.34
C ASN A 217 -10.47 4.77 -14.70
N ALA A 218 -11.80 4.57 -14.71
CA ALA A 218 -12.58 4.55 -15.94
C ALA A 218 -12.71 5.95 -16.58
N HIS A 219 -12.84 7.01 -15.78
CA HIS A 219 -13.03 8.37 -16.28
C HIS A 219 -11.74 8.98 -16.87
N HIS A 220 -10.57 8.67 -16.32
CA HIS A 220 -9.28 9.13 -16.86
C HIS A 220 -9.07 8.73 -18.32
N LEU A 221 -9.74 7.65 -18.76
CA LEU A 221 -9.70 7.15 -20.13
C LEU A 221 -10.67 7.88 -21.09
N GLN A 222 -11.31 8.98 -20.70
CA GLN A 222 -12.32 9.69 -21.52
C GLN A 222 -11.88 10.10 -22.93
N LYS A 223 -10.57 10.25 -23.17
CA LYS A 223 -10.00 10.58 -24.49
C LYS A 223 -9.44 9.35 -25.23
N LYS A 224 -9.63 8.14 -24.70
CA LYS A 224 -9.15 6.87 -25.27
C LYS A 224 -10.30 6.12 -25.93
N ALA A 225 -9.95 5.25 -26.89
CA ALA A 225 -10.92 4.35 -27.49
C ALA A 225 -11.48 3.39 -26.42
N GLY A 226 -12.78 3.09 -26.50
CA GLY A 226 -13.43 2.19 -25.54
C GLY A 226 -13.91 2.86 -24.24
N TYR A 227 -13.78 4.18 -24.12
CA TYR A 227 -14.41 4.92 -23.02
C TYR A 227 -15.93 4.67 -22.97
N ASN A 228 -16.43 4.33 -21.79
CA ASN A 228 -17.85 4.09 -21.55
C ASN A 228 -18.35 5.00 -20.40
N PRO A 229 -19.05 6.11 -20.70
CA PRO A 229 -19.54 7.02 -19.68
C PRO A 229 -20.59 6.38 -18.76
N GLN A 230 -21.41 5.44 -19.25
CA GLN A 230 -22.39 4.75 -18.40
C GLN A 230 -21.71 3.93 -17.30
N GLN A 231 -20.62 3.23 -17.64
CA GLN A 231 -19.84 2.50 -16.63
C GLN A 231 -19.25 3.42 -15.56
N VAL A 232 -18.82 4.64 -15.94
CA VAL A 232 -18.37 5.64 -14.95
C VAL A 232 -19.52 6.01 -14.01
N MET A 233 -20.71 6.31 -14.55
CA MET A 233 -21.88 6.65 -13.74
C MET A 233 -22.28 5.51 -12.80
N ASP A 234 -22.28 4.26 -13.28
CA ASP A 234 -22.59 3.09 -12.45
C ASP A 234 -21.61 2.95 -11.26
N TYR A 235 -20.33 3.25 -11.47
CA TYR A 235 -19.32 3.28 -10.41
C TYR A 235 -19.51 4.45 -9.45
N VAL A 236 -19.83 5.65 -9.97
CA VAL A 236 -20.13 6.83 -9.15
C VAL A 236 -21.34 6.58 -8.24
N ASP A 237 -22.43 6.03 -8.80
CA ASP A 237 -23.66 5.71 -8.06
C ASP A 237 -23.44 4.64 -6.98
N SER A 238 -22.40 3.82 -7.15
CA SER A 238 -21.97 2.80 -6.16
C SER A 238 -20.94 3.31 -5.15
N SER A 239 -20.45 4.54 -5.31
CA SER A 239 -19.40 5.15 -4.51
C SER A 239 -19.98 6.05 -3.40
N PHE A 240 -19.28 7.14 -3.08
CA PHE A 240 -19.61 8.07 -2.00
C PHE A 240 -20.95 8.77 -2.25
N THR A 241 -21.78 8.79 -1.22
CA THR A 241 -23.13 9.39 -1.25
C THR A 241 -23.18 10.77 -0.59
N SER A 242 -22.15 11.12 0.18
CA SER A 242 -21.98 12.42 0.83
C SER A 242 -20.54 12.59 1.31
N ASN A 243 -20.17 13.79 1.73
CA ASN A 243 -18.85 14.08 2.32
C ASN A 243 -18.54 13.24 3.57
N ALA A 244 -19.54 12.66 4.23
CA ALA A 244 -19.31 11.76 5.36
C ALA A 244 -18.63 10.45 4.96
N ASP A 245 -18.61 10.13 3.66
CA ASP A 245 -17.95 8.95 3.11
C ASP A 245 -16.52 9.24 2.63
N ASP A 246 -16.05 10.49 2.71
CA ASP A 246 -14.74 10.89 2.19
C ASP A 246 -13.60 10.06 2.79
N ALA A 247 -12.65 9.67 1.93
CA ALA A 247 -11.44 8.93 2.30
C ALA A 247 -10.43 9.85 3.01
N LEU A 248 -10.64 10.11 4.30
CA LEU A 248 -9.81 11.02 5.10
C LEU A 248 -8.87 10.24 6.02
N VAL A 249 -7.56 10.45 5.84
CA VAL A 249 -6.54 9.96 6.77
C VAL A 249 -6.14 11.09 7.74
N PRO A 250 -6.37 10.94 9.06
CA PRO A 250 -6.13 12.02 10.01
C PRO A 250 -4.64 12.21 10.32
N PHE A 251 -4.21 13.47 10.39
CA PHE A 251 -2.88 13.88 10.86
C PHE A 251 -3.01 14.63 12.19
N LEU A 252 -2.22 14.24 13.20
CA LEU A 252 -2.37 14.75 14.57
C LEU A 252 -1.91 16.21 14.78
N GLY A 253 -1.51 16.92 13.72
CA GLY A 253 -1.33 18.38 13.76
C GLY A 253 -0.44 18.92 14.87
N VAL A 254 0.52 18.13 15.36
CA VAL A 254 1.52 18.63 16.31
C VAL A 254 2.47 19.55 15.55
N SER A 255 2.31 20.85 15.79
CA SER A 255 3.24 21.89 15.33
C SER A 255 4.64 21.55 15.84
N SER A 256 5.54 21.20 14.93
CA SER A 256 6.98 21.20 15.17
C SER A 256 7.53 22.61 15.00
#